data_AF-A0A1T5M507-F1
#
_entry.id   AF-A0A1T5M507-F1
#
_cell.length_a   1.000
_cell.length_b   1.000
_cell.length_c   1.000
_cell.angle_alpha   90.00
_cell.angle_beta   90.00
_cell.angle_gamma   90.00
#
_symmetry.space_group_name_H-M   'P 1'
#
loop_
_entity.id
_entity.type
_entity.pdbx_description
1 polymer ?
#
loop_
_entity_poly.entity_id
_entity_poly.type
_entity_poly.pdbx_seq_one_letter_code
_entity_poly.pdbx_strand_id
1 'polypeptide(L)' 'MMHHWMGFNRFGWMGGFMMILWPLLIGVVFYLILKSSRNHSSFNNRKNNALKILDEKYASGAITEDEYLHKKRILKDD' A
#
# COMPACT_ATOMS: atom_id res chain seq x y z
N MET A 1 -37.21 2.95 46.72
CA MET A 1 -36.84 3.04 45.30
C MET A 1 -35.50 3.78 45.21
N MET A 2 -34.67 3.46 44.22
CA MET A 2 -33.40 4.14 43.88
C MET A 2 -32.11 3.68 44.57
N HIS A 3 -31.70 2.41 44.42
CA HIS A 3 -30.28 2.03 44.55
C HIS A 3 -30.00 0.78 43.70
N HIS A 4 -29.81 0.94 42.39
CA HIS A 4 -29.34 -0.17 41.53
C HIS A 4 -28.54 0.26 40.27
N TRP A 5 -27.99 1.48 40.25
CA TRP A 5 -27.30 2.03 39.07
C TRP A 5 -25.79 2.26 39.26
N MET A 6 -25.14 1.56 40.20
CA MET A 6 -23.69 1.71 40.44
C MET A 6 -22.87 0.42 40.27
N GLY A 7 -23.48 -0.68 39.79
CA GLY A 7 -22.78 -1.94 39.53
C GLY A 7 -22.30 -2.12 38.08
N PHE A 8 -22.90 -1.40 37.12
CA PHE A 8 -22.71 -1.68 35.68
C PHE A 8 -21.39 -1.11 35.10
N ASN A 9 -20.75 -0.17 35.81
CA ASN A 9 -19.53 0.49 35.31
C ASN A 9 -18.23 -0.32 35.48
N ARG A 10 -18.21 -1.38 36.31
CA ARG A 10 -17.01 -2.23 36.48
C ARG A 10 -16.96 -3.42 35.52
N PHE A 11 -18.11 -3.96 35.13
CA PHE A 11 -18.20 -4.99 34.08
C PHE A 11 -18.25 -4.40 32.66
N GLY A 12 -18.76 -3.18 32.50
CA GLY A 12 -18.78 -2.46 31.22
C GLY A 12 -17.38 -2.05 30.73
N TRP A 13 -16.45 -1.75 31.64
CA TRP A 13 -15.07 -1.40 31.24
C TRP A 13 -14.32 -2.65 30.73
N MET A 14 -14.46 -3.80 31.39
CA MET A 14 -13.76 -5.02 30.97
C MET A 14 -14.39 -5.67 29.71
N GLY A 15 -15.72 -5.58 29.55
CA GLY A 15 -16.42 -6.06 28.35
C GLY A 15 -16.37 -5.10 27.16
N GLY A 16 -16.39 -3.78 27.42
CA GLY A 16 -16.32 -2.75 26.38
C GLY A 16 -14.97 -2.66 25.68
N PHE A 17 -13.88 -2.95 26.42
CA PHE A 17 -12.54 -3.03 25.84
C PHE A 17 -12.44 -4.11 24.76
N MET A 18 -13.00 -5.31 24.99
CA MET A 18 -13.02 -6.36 23.96
C MET A 18 -13.82 -5.94 22.73
N MET A 19 -14.94 -5.22 22.91
CA MET A 19 -15.78 -4.75 21.79
C MET A 19 -15.09 -3.71 20.91
N ILE A 20 -14.22 -2.86 21.49
CA ILE A 20 -13.44 -1.84 20.77
C ILE A 20 -12.14 -2.42 20.17
N LEU A 21 -11.57 -3.47 20.79
CA LEU A 21 -10.31 -4.08 20.33
C LEU A 21 -10.41 -4.68 18.93
N TRP A 22 -11.54 -5.35 18.61
CA TRP A 22 -11.78 -5.96 17.32
C TRP A 22 -11.76 -4.97 16.13
N PRO A 23 -12.59 -3.91 16.13
CA PRO A 23 -12.55 -2.93 15.05
C PRO A 23 -11.25 -2.14 15.01
N LEU A 24 -10.59 -1.92 16.16
CA LEU A 24 -9.27 -1.28 16.21
C LEU A 24 -8.21 -2.12 15.48
N LEU A 25 -8.17 -3.43 15.72
CA LEU A 25 -7.22 -4.35 15.10
C LEU A 25 -7.43 -4.44 13.58
N ILE A 26 -8.69 -4.57 13.15
CA ILE A 26 -9.06 -4.55 11.72
C ILE A 26 -8.71 -3.20 11.07
N GLY A 27 -8.98 -2.09 11.78
CA GLY A 27 -8.67 -0.74 11.32
C GLY A 27 -7.18 -0.52 11.11
N VAL A 28 -6.32 -1.03 12.01
CA VAL A 28 -4.86 -0.98 11.86
C VAL A 28 -4.38 -1.75 10.63
N VAL A 29 -4.91 -2.96 10.40
CA VAL A 29 -4.56 -3.77 9.22
C VAL A 29 -4.96 -3.03 7.93
N PHE A 30 -6.19 -2.52 7.85
CA PHE A 30 -6.66 -1.74 6.70
C PHE A 30 -5.83 -0.46 6.48
N TYR A 31 -5.49 0.25 7.56
CA TYR A 31 -4.65 1.44 7.49
C TYR A 31 -3.25 1.13 6.95
N LEU A 32 -2.64 0.03 7.39
CA LEU A 32 -1.34 -0.41 6.87
C LEU A 32 -1.42 -0.80 5.40
N ILE A 33 -2.49 -1.47 4.96
CA ILE A 33 -2.70 -1.82 3.54
C ILE A 33 -2.89 -0.56 2.69
N LEU A 34 -3.72 0.40 3.12
CA LEU A 34 -3.94 1.66 2.42
C LEU A 34 -2.67 2.53 2.35
N LYS A 35 -1.91 2.58 3.46
CA LYS A 35 -0.62 3.29 3.51
C LYS A 35 0.44 2.61 2.65
N SER A 36 0.48 1.27 2.65
CA SER A 36 1.36 0.48 1.79
C SER A 36 0.98 0.64 0.31
N SER A 37 -0.31 0.73 -0.02
CA SER A 37 -0.79 1.02 -1.38
C SER A 37 -0.30 2.39 -1.88
N ARG A 38 -0.21 3.40 -1.00
CA ARG A 38 0.40 4.70 -1.33
C ARG A 38 1.90 4.60 -1.63
N ASN A 39 2.59 3.64 -1.01
CA ASN A 39 3.99 3.29 -1.30
C ASN A 39 4.16 2.27 -2.44
N HIS A 40 3.07 1.64 -2.91
CA HIS A 40 3.05 0.75 -4.08
C HIS A 40 3.03 1.51 -5.41
N SER A 41 3.13 2.84 -5.36
CA SER A 41 3.67 3.65 -6.46
C SER A 41 5.11 3.24 -6.84
N SER A 42 5.80 2.44 -6.02
CA SER A 42 7.11 1.87 -6.36
C SER A 42 7.10 0.95 -7.59
N PHE A 43 6.01 0.22 -7.86
CA PHE A 43 5.96 -0.66 -9.04
C PHE A 43 5.89 0.15 -10.35
N ASN A 44 5.04 1.19 -10.38
CA ASN A 44 5.02 2.15 -11.49
C ASN A 44 6.33 2.96 -11.60
N ASN A 45 6.95 3.33 -10.46
CA ASN A 45 8.24 4.02 -10.48
C ASN A 45 9.37 3.14 -11.05
N ARG A 46 9.35 1.81 -10.85
CA ARG A 46 10.34 0.92 -11.46
C ARG A 46 10.17 0.81 -12.97
N LYS A 47 8.94 0.70 -13.49
CA LYS A 47 8.67 0.75 -14.94
C LYS A 47 9.15 2.07 -15.55
N ASN A 48 8.84 3.20 -14.91
CA ASN A 48 9.29 4.51 -15.35
C ASN A 48 10.82 4.64 -15.34
N ASN A 49 11.49 4.13 -14.30
CA ASN A 49 12.95 4.13 -14.23
C ASN A 49 13.58 3.24 -15.31
N ALA A 50 13.02 2.06 -15.59
CA ALA A 50 13.52 1.16 -16.62
C ALA A 50 13.41 1.77 -18.03
N LEU A 51 12.30 2.43 -18.34
CA LEU A 51 12.12 3.15 -19.61
C LEU A 51 13.09 4.33 -19.71
N LYS A 52 13.29 5.08 -18.63
CA LYS A 52 14.22 6.23 -18.61
C LYS A 52 15.68 5.81 -18.84
N ILE A 53 16.10 4.68 -18.24
CA ILE A 53 17.43 4.09 -18.49
C ILE A 53 17.58 3.61 -19.93
N LEU A 54 16.50 3.10 -20.54
CA LEU A 54 16.49 2.67 -21.94
C LEU A 54 16.64 3.86 -22.90
N ASP A 55 15.89 4.94 -22.67
CA ASP A 55 15.97 6.17 -23.47
C ASP A 55 17.35 6.83 -23.39
N GLU A 56 17.96 6.87 -22.21
CA GLU A 56 19.30 7.42 -22.00
C GLU A 56 20.37 6.64 -22.78
N LYS A 57 20.27 5.30 -22.79
CA LYS A 57 21.18 4.45 -23.58
C LYS A 57 21.01 4.65 -25.08
N TYR A 58 19.77 4.84 -25.55
CA TYR A 58 19.50 5.14 -26.95
C TYR A 58 20.07 6.50 -27.36
N ALA A 59 19.84 7.54 -26.55
CA ALA A 59 20.39 8.88 -26.79
C ALA A 59 21.93 8.90 -26.75
N SER A 60 22.54 8.06 -25.90
CA SER A 60 24.00 7.89 -25.86
C SER A 60 24.59 7.12 -27.05
N GLY A 61 23.75 6.54 -27.91
CA GLY A 61 24.18 5.69 -29.03
C GLY A 61 24.72 4.33 -28.61
N ALA A 62 24.57 3.94 -27.34
CA ALA A 62 25.04 2.67 -26.80
C ALA A 62 24.18 1.46 -27.21
N ILE A 63 22.98 1.72 -27.75
CA ILE A 63 22.05 0.71 -28.27
C ILE A 63 21.48 1.17 -29.62
N THR A 64 21.27 0.24 -30.53
CA THR A 64 20.65 0.49 -31.84
C THR A 64 19.12 0.62 -31.73
N GLU A 65 18.49 1.30 -32.71
CA GLU A 65 17.04 1.52 -32.76
C GLU A 65 16.23 0.22 -32.67
N ASP A 66 16.69 -0.86 -33.33
CA ASP A 66 16.04 -2.18 -33.26
C ASP A 66 16.01 -2.75 -31.84
N GLU A 67 17.12 -2.67 -31.11
CA GLU A 67 17.20 -3.12 -29.71
C GLU A 67 16.32 -2.28 -28.78
N TYR A 68 16.25 -0.97 -29.03
CA TYR A 68 15.39 -0.06 -28.29
C TYR A 68 13.91 -0.41 -28.48
N LEU A 69 13.46 -0.59 -29.73
CA LEU A 69 12.07 -0.95 -30.06
C LEU A 69 11.67 -2.32 -29.54
N HIS A 70 12.59 -3.28 -29.52
CA HIS A 70 12.34 -4.61 -28.96
C HIS A 70 12.12 -4.54 -27.44
N LYS A 71 13.02 -3.88 -26.70
CA LYS A 71 12.92 -3.76 -25.23
C LYS A 71 11.75 -2.90 -24.78
N LYS A 72 11.41 -1.84 -25.54
CA LYS A 72 10.26 -0.97 -25.26
C LYS A 72 8.94 -1.71 -25.38
N ARG A 73 8.80 -2.64 -26.34
CA ARG A 73 7.60 -3.48 -26.49
C ARG A 73 7.43 -4.43 -25.31
N ILE A 74 8.49 -5.15 -24.95
CA ILE A 74 8.49 -6.06 -23.79
C ILE A 74 8.06 -5.33 -22.50
N LEU A 75 8.58 -4.12 -22.26
CA LEU A 75 8.26 -3.34 -21.05
C LEU A 75 6.84 -2.74 -21.05
N LYS A 76 6.18 -2.65 -22.21
CA LYS A 76 4.85 -2.05 -22.38
C LYS A 76 3.72 -3.10 -22.35
N ASP A 77 4.04 -4.35 -22.68
CA ASP A 77 3.07 -5.46 -22.77
C ASP A 77 2.92 -6.28 -21.47
N ASP A 78 3.78 -6.06 -20.46
CA ASP A 78 3.57 -6.43 -19.04
C ASP A 78 2.80 -5.34 -18.28
#